data_AF-K2BF18-F1
#
_entry.id   AF-K2BF18-F1
#
_cell.length_a   1.000
_cell.length_b   1.000
_cell.length_c   1.000
_cell.angle_alpha   90.00
_cell.angle_beta   90.00
_cell.angle_gamma   90.00
#
_symmetry.space_group_name_H-M   'P 1'
#
loop_
_entity.id
_entity.type
_entity.pdbx_description
1 polymer ?
#
loop_
_entity_poly.entity_id
_entity_poly.type
_entity_poly.pdbx_seq_one_letter_code
_entity_poly.pdbx_strand_id
1 'polypeptide(L)'
;MKIWKTLSTKMLFENPWWSAHVDEFEIPGVTKGTYTYAISNGSAVIIPIDADGKIVCVKQYRYLAERFSLEFPGGGIKKEQVPEEAAHAELAEEAGFHADRMIHVGTVAPILGFLKESEYVYVATDLQPTVAHKDD
;
A
#
# COMPACT_ATOMS: atom_id res chain seq x y z
N MET A 1 12.26 17.12 21.12
CA MET A 1 11.04 16.91 20.32
C MET A 1 9.85 16.79 21.27
N LYS A 2 8.71 17.45 20.99
CA LYS A 2 7.51 17.34 21.82
C LYS A 2 6.58 16.28 21.22
N ILE A 3 6.16 15.31 22.03
CA ILE A 3 5.23 14.26 21.63
C ILE A 3 3.81 14.82 21.66
N TRP A 4 3.04 14.57 20.61
CA TRP A 4 1.64 14.97 20.54
C TRP A 4 0.81 13.96 21.34
N LYS A 5 -0.18 14.45 22.07
CA LYS A 5 -1.11 13.63 22.83
C LYS A 5 -2.48 13.65 22.15
N THR A 6 -2.97 12.51 21.70
CA THR A 6 -4.36 12.35 21.27
C THR A 6 -5.28 12.44 22.50
N LEU A 7 -6.27 13.32 22.43
CA LEU A 7 -7.29 13.55 23.45
C LEU A 7 -8.57 12.76 23.15
N SER A 8 -8.97 12.74 21.88
CA SER A 8 -10.12 11.97 21.38
C SER A 8 -9.91 11.63 19.90
N THR A 9 -10.59 10.58 19.42
CA THR A 9 -10.58 10.15 18.01
C THR A 9 -12.02 9.91 17.58
N LYS A 10 -12.40 10.40 16.40
CA LYS A 10 -13.70 10.17 15.77
C LYS A 10 -13.52 9.69 14.34
N MET A 11 -14.16 8.57 13.99
CA MET A 11 -14.30 8.15 12.60
C MET A 11 -15.33 9.02 11.88
N LEU A 12 -14.95 9.59 10.75
CA LEU A 12 -15.78 10.45 9.92
C LEU A 12 -16.54 9.65 8.85
N PHE A 13 -15.88 8.66 8.26
CA PHE A 13 -16.49 7.72 7.32
C PHE A 13 -15.61 6.46 7.14
N GLU A 14 -16.18 5.43 6.53
CA GLU A 14 -15.48 4.22 6.09
C GLU A 14 -16.00 3.71 4.74
N ASN A 15 -15.14 2.99 4.03
CA ASN A 15 -15.47 2.16 2.87
C ASN A 15 -14.64 0.86 2.95
N PRO A 16 -14.77 -0.09 1.99
CA PRO A 16 -14.03 -1.34 2.03
C PRO A 16 -12.49 -1.22 2.02
N TRP A 17 -11.93 -0.09 1.57
CA TRP A 17 -10.50 0.09 1.37
C TRP A 17 -9.84 0.94 2.46
N TRP A 18 -10.55 1.94 2.99
CA TRP A 18 -10.00 2.89 3.96
C TRP A 18 -11.09 3.61 4.77
N SER A 19 -10.66 4.27 5.86
CA SER A 19 -11.51 5.07 6.74
C SER A 19 -10.87 6.42 7.05
N ALA A 20 -11.68 7.47 7.19
CA ALA A 20 -11.22 8.79 7.62
C ALA A 20 -11.48 9.01 9.10
N HIS A 21 -10.52 9.60 9.79
CA HIS A 21 -10.55 9.88 11.22
C HIS A 21 -10.17 11.32 11.48
N VAL A 22 -10.68 11.86 12.59
CA VAL A 22 -10.22 13.13 13.15
C VAL A 22 -9.84 12.92 14.61
N ASP A 23 -8.61 13.30 14.94
CA ASP A 23 -8.12 13.36 16.30
C ASP A 23 -8.22 14.78 16.84
N GLU A 24 -8.68 14.94 18.08
CA GLU A 24 -8.32 16.12 18.87
C GLU A 24 -6.97 15.87 19.53
N PHE A 25 -6.02 16.79 19.41
CA PHE A 25 -4.68 16.62 19.96
C PHE A 25 -4.26 17.80 20.84
N GLU A 26 -3.27 17.54 21.69
CA GLU A 26 -2.54 18.54 22.47
C GLU A 26 -1.03 18.37 22.29
N ILE A 27 -0.34 19.48 22.08
CA ILE A 27 1.12 19.57 22.23
C ILE A 27 1.38 20.32 23.55
N PRO A 28 1.89 19.65 24.60
CA PRO A 28 2.02 20.26 25.93
C PRO A 28 2.77 21.59 25.94
N GLY A 29 2.07 22.61 26.45
CA GLY A 29 2.56 23.99 26.53
C GLY A 29 2.78 24.65 25.16
N VAL A 30 2.10 24.19 24.10
CA VAL A 30 2.16 24.81 22.76
C VAL A 30 0.76 25.09 22.23
N THR A 31 -0.04 24.07 21.95
CA THR A 31 -1.36 24.24 21.31
C THR A 31 -2.27 23.02 21.48
N LYS A 32 -3.55 23.22 21.18
CA LYS A 32 -4.55 22.17 20.93
C LYS A 32 -5.15 22.37 19.56
N GLY A 33 -5.57 21.29 18.91
CA GLY A 33 -6.17 21.37 17.59
C GLY A 33 -6.79 20.05 17.15
N THR A 34 -7.13 19.98 15.87
CA THR A 34 -7.64 18.78 15.23
C THR A 34 -6.69 18.31 14.13
N TYR A 35 -6.61 16.99 13.94
CA TYR A 35 -5.81 16.37 12.89
C TYR A 35 -6.66 15.34 12.15
N THR A 36 -6.86 15.55 10.85
CA THR A 36 -7.64 14.63 10.00
C THR A 36 -6.70 13.74 9.19
N TYR A 37 -6.94 12.44 9.20
CA TYR A 37 -6.10 11.46 8.52
C TYR A 37 -6.92 10.24 8.05
N ALA A 38 -6.36 9.49 7.10
CA ALA A 38 -6.91 8.24 6.60
C ALA A 38 -6.19 7.03 7.23
N ILE A 39 -6.89 5.91 7.37
CA ILE A 39 -6.34 4.61 7.75
C ILE A 39 -6.75 3.59 6.68
N SER A 40 -5.80 2.79 6.21
CA SER A 40 -6.03 1.61 5.37
C SER A 40 -5.39 0.37 6.02
N ASN A 41 -5.55 -0.80 5.41
CA ASN A 41 -4.93 -2.04 5.89
C ASN A 41 -3.47 -2.22 5.47
N GLY A 42 -2.90 -1.30 4.69
CA GLY A 42 -1.61 -1.52 4.03
C GLY A 42 -1.74 -1.86 2.56
N SER A 43 -0.59 -1.89 1.90
CA SER A 43 -0.42 -2.30 0.51
C SER A 43 0.83 -3.15 0.36
N ALA A 44 0.86 -3.98 -0.67
CA ALA A 44 2.05 -4.71 -1.09
C ALA A 44 2.49 -4.22 -2.47
N VAL A 45 3.77 -3.94 -2.64
CA VAL A 45 4.38 -3.57 -3.93
C VAL A 45 5.47 -4.58 -4.24
N ILE A 46 5.48 -5.09 -5.47
CA ILE A 46 6.36 -6.18 -5.88
C ILE A 46 7.27 -5.67 -6.99
N ILE A 47 8.58 -5.82 -6.84
CA ILE A 47 9.59 -5.58 -7.87
C ILE A 47 9.93 -6.93 -8.49
N PRO A 48 9.31 -7.32 -9.63
CA PRO A 48 9.50 -8.64 -10.20
C PRO A 48 10.68 -8.59 -11.16
N ILE A 49 11.63 -9.51 -10.99
CA ILE A 49 12.84 -9.59 -11.79
C ILE A 49 12.81 -10.91 -12.57
N ASP A 50 12.80 -10.83 -13.90
CA ASP A 50 12.80 -12.00 -14.77
C ASP A 50 14.19 -12.68 -14.86
N ALA A 51 14.25 -13.81 -15.57
CA ALA A 51 15.49 -14.58 -15.74
C ALA A 51 16.60 -13.82 -16.50
N ASP A 52 16.26 -12.77 -17.27
CA ASP A 52 17.23 -11.90 -17.94
C ASP A 52 17.65 -10.71 -17.06
N GLY A 53 17.13 -10.60 -15.83
CA GLY A 53 17.35 -9.46 -14.94
C GLY A 53 16.54 -8.21 -15.29
N LYS A 54 15.51 -8.32 -16.14
CA LYS A 54 14.62 -7.21 -16.46
C LYS A 54 13.53 -7.09 -15.40
N ILE A 55 13.09 -5.86 -15.17
CA ILE A 55 12.02 -5.57 -14.22
C ILE A 55 10.69 -5.53 -14.95
N VAL A 56 9.71 -6.27 -14.45
CA VAL A 56 8.34 -6.29 -14.96
C VAL A 56 7.57 -5.14 -14.34
N CYS A 57 6.98 -4.29 -15.19
CA CYS A 57 6.10 -3.21 -14.78
C CYS A 57 4.73 -3.37 -15.43
N VAL A 58 3.71 -2.82 -14.78
CA VAL A 58 2.35 -2.72 -15.29
C VAL A 58 2.03 -1.29 -15.71
N LYS A 59 1.12 -1.13 -16.68
CA LYS A 59 0.63 0.17 -17.10
C LYS A 59 -0.82 0.30 -16.65
N GLN A 60 -1.07 1.21 -15.72
CA GLN A 60 -2.39 1.40 -15.11
C GLN A 60 -2.87 2.83 -15.30
N TYR A 61 -4.18 3.03 -15.50
CA TYR A 61 -4.79 4.36 -15.51
C TYR A 61 -5.09 4.77 -14.07
N ARG A 62 -4.40 5.80 -13.57
CA ARG A 62 -4.63 6.33 -12.22
C ARG A 62 -5.69 7.41 -12.29
N TYR A 63 -6.93 7.08 -11.90
CA TYR A 63 -8.09 7.97 -11.98
C TYR A 63 -7.84 9.36 -11.37
N LEU A 64 -7.29 9.42 -10.15
CA LEU A 64 -7.02 10.69 -9.46
C LEU A 64 -5.86 11.51 -10.07
N ALA A 65 -5.03 10.89 -10.91
CA ALA A 65 -3.94 11.56 -11.62
C ALA A 65 -4.27 11.80 -13.10
N GLU A 66 -5.43 11.34 -13.56
CA GLU A 66 -5.94 11.48 -14.94
C GLU A 66 -4.94 11.06 -16.02
N ARG A 67 -4.10 10.06 -15.72
CA ARG A 67 -3.06 9.61 -16.65
C ARG A 67 -2.74 8.13 -16.48
N PHE A 68 -2.18 7.54 -17.54
CA PHE A 68 -1.49 6.27 -17.41
C PHE A 68 -0.17 6.45 -16.68
N SER A 69 0.13 5.51 -15.81
CA SER A 69 1.34 5.43 -15.01
C SER A 69 2.00 4.08 -15.27
N LEU A 70 3.33 4.07 -15.26
CA LEU A 70 4.14 2.86 -15.33
C LEU A 70 4.59 2.53 -13.92
N GLU A 71 4.14 1.39 -13.40
CA GLU A 71 4.22 1.06 -11.99
C GLU A 71 4.71 -0.37 -11.78
N PHE A 72 5.19 -0.63 -10.57
CA PHE A 72 5.35 -2.00 -10.09
C PHE A 72 3.96 -2.58 -9.79
N PRO A 73 3.73 -3.88 -10.03
CA PRO A 73 2.48 -4.51 -9.61
C PRO A 73 2.32 -4.39 -8.09
N GLY A 74 1.09 -4.21 -7.64
CA GLY A 74 0.79 -4.05 -6.23
C GLY A 74 -0.58 -3.48 -5.94
N GLY A 75 -1.07 -3.77 -4.74
CA GLY A 75 -2.43 -3.45 -4.34
C GLY A 75 -2.65 -3.49 -2.84
N GLY A 76 -3.89 -3.23 -2.46
CA GLY A 76 -4.31 -3.09 -1.06
C GLY A 76 -4.42 -4.44 -0.37
N ILE A 77 -3.92 -4.51 0.86
CA ILE A 77 -4.00 -5.72 1.68
C ILE A 77 -5.44 -5.89 2.20
N LYS A 78 -6.02 -7.07 1.98
CA LYS A 78 -7.35 -7.39 2.52
C LYS A 78 -7.28 -7.54 4.04
N LYS A 79 -8.41 -7.34 4.72
CA LYS A 79 -8.48 -7.54 6.17
C LYS A 79 -8.01 -8.96 6.51
N GLU A 80 -7.11 -9.06 7.50
CA GLU A 80 -6.51 -10.32 7.97
C GLU A 80 -5.59 -11.04 6.96
N GLN A 81 -5.37 -10.48 5.77
CA GLN A 81 -4.41 -11.02 4.80
C GLN A 81 -2.98 -10.67 5.20
N VAL A 82 -2.07 -11.63 5.07
CA VAL A 82 -0.64 -11.38 5.30
C VAL A 82 -0.08 -10.59 4.12
N PRO A 83 0.80 -9.58 4.32
CA PRO A 83 1.31 -8.75 3.22
C PRO A 83 1.96 -9.54 2.07
N GLU A 84 2.63 -10.65 2.36
CA GLU A 84 3.23 -11.52 1.34
C GLU A 84 2.17 -12.28 0.51
N GLU A 85 1.05 -12.68 1.12
CA GLU A 85 -0.07 -13.29 0.40
C GLU A 85 -0.70 -12.30 -0.58
N ALA A 86 -0.82 -11.03 -0.16
CA ALA A 86 -1.24 -9.94 -1.05
C ALA A 86 -0.23 -9.76 -2.18
N ALA A 87 1.07 -9.77 -1.89
CA ALA A 87 2.11 -9.64 -2.90
C ALA A 87 2.01 -10.71 -3.99
N HIS A 88 1.80 -11.98 -3.62
CA HIS A 88 1.59 -13.06 -4.59
C HIS A 88 0.30 -12.90 -5.40
N ALA A 89 -0.81 -12.50 -4.76
CA ALA A 89 -2.08 -12.30 -5.44
C ALA A 89 -1.98 -11.21 -6.50
N GLU A 90 -1.45 -10.03 -6.13
CA GLU A 90 -1.32 -8.88 -7.03
C GLU A 90 -0.34 -9.14 -8.18
N LEU A 91 0.77 -9.86 -7.92
CA LEU A 91 1.70 -10.26 -8.98
C LEU A 91 1.04 -11.17 -10.02
N ALA A 92 0.20 -12.11 -9.57
CA ALA A 92 -0.53 -12.99 -10.47
C ALA A 92 -1.62 -12.23 -11.24
N GLU A 93 -2.36 -11.38 -10.55
CA GLU A 93 -3.49 -10.63 -11.09
C GLU A 93 -3.06 -9.60 -12.15
N GLU A 94 -2.12 -8.72 -11.78
CA GLU A 94 -1.77 -7.55 -12.58
C GLU A 94 -0.69 -7.83 -13.63
N ALA A 95 0.28 -8.69 -13.29
CA ALA A 95 1.45 -8.98 -14.10
C ALA A 95 1.45 -10.38 -14.74
N GLY A 96 0.57 -11.28 -14.30
CA GLY A 96 0.49 -12.63 -14.86
C GLY A 96 1.66 -13.54 -14.49
N PHE A 97 2.24 -13.35 -13.29
CA PHE A 97 3.33 -14.19 -12.80
C PHE A 97 3.05 -14.81 -11.43
N HIS A 98 3.51 -16.04 -11.25
CA HIS A 98 3.84 -16.59 -9.93
C HIS A 98 5.35 -16.42 -9.69
N ALA A 99 5.78 -16.35 -8.43
CA ALA A 99 7.18 -16.29 -8.06
C ALA A 99 7.47 -17.33 -6.98
N ASP A 100 8.50 -18.15 -7.16
CA ASP A 100 8.90 -19.11 -6.13
C ASP A 100 9.64 -18.44 -4.96
N ARG A 101 10.17 -17.23 -5.20
CA ARG A 101 10.90 -16.46 -4.20
C ARG A 101 10.37 -15.05 -4.08
N MET A 102 9.82 -14.73 -2.91
CA MET A 102 9.30 -13.43 -2.53
C MET A 102 10.07 -12.92 -1.31
N ILE A 103 10.85 -11.85 -1.46
CA ILE A 103 11.70 -11.32 -0.38
C ILE A 103 11.19 -9.95 0.04
N HIS A 104 10.79 -9.81 1.30
CA HIS A 104 10.51 -8.49 1.88
C HIS A 104 11.80 -7.69 2.01
N VAL A 105 11.89 -6.56 1.31
CA VAL A 105 13.10 -5.70 1.29
C VAL A 105 12.94 -4.42 2.10
N GLY A 106 11.71 -4.05 2.47
CA GLY A 106 11.47 -2.92 3.34
C GLY A 106 10.00 -2.56 3.45
N THR A 107 9.68 -1.79 4.48
CA THR A 107 8.35 -1.23 4.70
C THR A 107 8.46 0.27 4.70
N VAL A 108 7.60 0.94 3.94
CA VAL A 108 7.57 2.41 3.85
C VAL A 108 6.19 2.94 4.22
N ALA A 109 6.15 4.20 4.62
CA ALA A 109 4.90 4.93 4.83
C ALA A 109 4.80 5.99 3.74
N PRO A 110 3.93 5.81 2.73
CA PRO A 110 3.98 6.62 1.51
C PRO A 110 3.61 8.09 1.77
N ILE A 111 2.71 8.36 2.73
CA ILE A 111 2.23 9.71 3.04
C ILE A 111 2.02 9.90 4.55
N LEU A 112 3.13 10.03 5.31
CA LEU A 112 3.11 10.20 6.77
C LEU A 112 2.29 11.38 7.30
N GLY A 113 2.05 12.40 6.47
CA GLY A 113 1.26 13.57 6.85
C GLY A 113 -0.26 13.37 6.80
N PHE A 114 -0.75 12.28 6.21
CA PHE A 114 -2.18 12.13 5.96
C PHE A 114 -2.67 10.69 6.07
N LEU A 115 -1.84 9.71 5.75
CA LEU A 115 -2.24 8.32 5.62
C LEU A 115 -1.47 7.46 6.61
N LYS A 116 -2.22 6.84 7.53
CA LYS A 116 -1.72 5.83 8.43
C LYS A 116 -1.78 4.47 7.74
N GLU A 117 -0.76 4.21 6.93
CA GLU A 117 -0.59 2.99 6.14
C GLU A 117 0.86 2.51 6.20
N SER A 118 1.07 1.20 6.02
CA SER A 118 2.36 0.61 5.71
C SER A 118 2.30 -0.04 4.33
N GLU A 119 3.22 0.33 3.45
CA GLU A 119 3.45 -0.28 2.14
C GLU A 119 4.64 -1.23 2.26
N TYR A 120 4.40 -2.51 2.00
CA TYR A 120 5.39 -3.59 2.10
C TYR A 120 5.99 -3.83 0.72
N VAL A 121 7.30 -3.62 0.60
CA VAL A 121 8.02 -3.75 -0.66
C VAL A 121 8.71 -5.11 -0.73
N TYR A 122 8.45 -5.82 -1.82
CA TYR A 122 9.00 -7.13 -2.09
C TYR A 122 9.84 -7.13 -3.36
N VAL A 123 10.87 -7.98 -3.39
CA VAL A 123 11.54 -8.40 -4.62
C VAL A 123 11.11 -9.83 -4.93
N ALA A 124 10.58 -10.04 -6.13
CA ALA A 124 10.14 -11.35 -6.61
C ALA A 124 11.10 -11.88 -7.68
N THR A 125 11.59 -13.10 -7.51
CA THR A 125 12.43 -13.81 -8.50
C THR A 125 11.87 -15.19 -8.79
N ASP A 126 12.47 -15.90 -9.74
CA ASP A 126 12.05 -17.24 -10.14
C ASP A 126 10.62 -17.23 -10.67
N LEU A 127 10.36 -16.26 -11.58
CA LEU A 127 9.04 -15.98 -12.12
C LEU A 127 8.58 -17.07 -13.08
N GLN A 128 7.33 -17.52 -12.92
CA GLN A 128 6.64 -18.44 -13.82
C GLN A 128 5.36 -17.79 -14.35
N PRO A 129 5.09 -17.83 -15.67
CA PRO A 129 3.84 -17.32 -16.21
C PRO A 129 2.63 -18.00 -15.58
N THR A 130 1.62 -17.20 -15.25
CA THR A 130 0.28 -17.67 -14.83
C THR A 130 -0.80 -16.91 -15.61
N VAL A 131 -2.05 -17.32 -15.46
CA VAL A 131 -3.17 -16.61 -16.06
C VAL A 131 -3.36 -15.29 -15.31
N ALA A 132 -3.11 -14.18 -15.99
CA ALA A 132 -3.45 -12.85 -15.48
C ALA A 132 -4.97 -12.71 -15.42
N HIS A 133 -5.48 -12.24 -14.28
CA HIS A 133 -6.89 -11.94 -14.07
C HIS A 133 -7.03 -10.44 -13.86
N LYS A 134 -6.92 -9.64 -14.92
CA LYS A 134 -7.16 -8.21 -14.78
C LYS A 134 -8.64 -8.00 -14.45
N ASP A 135 -8.93 -7.56 -13.24
CA ASP A 135 -10.23 -6.98 -12.92
C ASP A 135 -10.32 -5.65 -13.71
N ASP A 136 -11.14 -5.65 -14.76
CA ASP A 136 -11.42 -4.49 -15.63
C ASP A 136 -12.19 -3.37 -14.88
#